data_AF-A0A2V9VLW8-F1
#
_entry.id   AF-A0A2V9VLW8-F1
#
_cell.length_a   1.000
_cell.length_b   1.000
_cell.length_c   1.000
_cell.angle_alpha   90.00
_cell.angle_beta   90.00
_cell.angle_gamma   90.00
#
_symmetry.space_group_name_H-M   'P 1'
#
loop_
_entity.id
_entity.type
_entity.pdbx_description
1 polymer ?
#
loop_
_entity_poly.entity_id
_entity_poly.type
_entity_poly.pdbx_seq_one_letter_code
_entity_poly.pdbx_strand_id
1 'polypeptide(L)'
;MLDFSERKLLRRFTLPQGFTIVGAWVGNDYYLYGYRKTSGELWRVKADSFALETPVKINFPDPAQECQPREQAVLGSSGHLFLYEVFGSKGDRRVGCATKVPGGVFSIDPQTGRIIGHLASDLHFAWLISGTDGKELYGVDVRDTNWTSVGLVRLDAATGETLARRDLVSDVWFITLATIPTEVLRLGQVEAATK
;
A
#
# COMPACT_ATOMS: atom_id res chain seq x y z
N MET A 1 -5.44 22.37 12.94
CA MET A 1 -6.45 23.46 12.96
C MET A 1 -7.56 23.04 13.92
N LEU A 2 -7.97 23.92 14.84
CA LEU A 2 -8.75 23.62 16.04
C LEU A 2 -10.26 23.57 15.78
N ASP A 3 -10.94 22.57 16.34
CA ASP A 3 -12.37 22.68 16.64
C ASP A 3 -12.50 23.40 17.99
N PHE A 4 -12.75 24.71 17.94
CA PHE A 4 -12.89 25.55 19.13
C PHE A 4 -14.17 25.26 19.92
N SER A 5 -15.16 24.61 19.31
CA SER A 5 -16.41 24.24 20.00
C SER A 5 -16.24 23.00 20.88
N GLU A 6 -15.39 22.05 20.47
CA GLU A 6 -15.08 20.84 21.24
C GLU A 6 -13.72 20.87 21.98
N ARG A 7 -12.92 21.94 21.82
CA ARG A 7 -11.53 22.04 22.33
C ARG A 7 -10.63 20.87 21.88
N LYS A 8 -10.79 20.41 20.64
CA LYS A 8 -10.02 19.28 20.08
C LYS A 8 -9.26 19.70 18.83
N LEU A 9 -8.03 19.20 18.69
CA LEU A 9 -7.27 19.20 17.44
C LEU A 9 -7.71 18.03 16.54
N LEU A 10 -9.02 17.88 16.35
CA LEU A 10 -9.61 16.79 15.60
C LEU A 10 -10.60 17.38 14.60
N ARG A 11 -10.40 17.14 13.30
CA ARG A 11 -11.45 17.34 12.30
C ARG A 11 -12.16 16.02 12.07
N ARG A 12 -13.49 16.10 11.94
CA ARG A 12 -14.33 14.98 11.52
C ARG A 12 -14.86 15.27 10.13
N PHE A 13 -14.77 14.28 9.26
CA PHE A 13 -15.39 14.29 7.95
C PHE A 13 -16.45 13.19 7.91
N THR A 14 -17.60 13.48 7.31
CA THR A 14 -18.58 12.43 7.00
C THR A 14 -18.06 11.63 5.83
N LEU A 15 -17.73 10.36 6.08
CA LEU A 15 -17.27 9.44 5.04
C LEU A 15 -18.47 8.89 4.25
N PRO A 16 -18.33 8.70 2.93
CA PRO A 16 -19.39 8.10 2.13
C PRO A 16 -19.64 6.65 2.57
N GLN A 17 -20.92 6.29 2.72
CA GLN A 17 -21.33 4.96 3.18
C GLN A 17 -21.07 3.89 2.11
N GLY A 18 -20.79 2.66 2.55
CA GLY A 18 -20.62 1.50 1.68
C GLY A 18 -19.25 1.39 1.00
N PHE A 19 -18.29 2.25 1.35
CA PHE A 19 -16.89 2.12 0.97
C PHE A 19 -16.06 1.56 2.14
N THR A 20 -15.05 0.77 1.80
CA THR A 20 -13.91 0.55 2.70
C THR A 20 -12.94 1.70 2.50
N ILE A 21 -12.47 2.31 3.58
CA ILE A 21 -11.64 3.53 3.55
C ILE A 21 -10.24 3.22 4.06
N VAL A 22 -9.24 3.62 3.28
CA VAL A 22 -7.82 3.63 3.63
C VAL A 22 -7.24 5.01 3.29
N GLY A 23 -6.05 5.34 3.78
CA GLY A 23 -5.45 6.64 3.50
C GLY A 23 -3.95 6.64 3.57
N ALA A 24 -3.35 7.61 2.88
CA ALA A 24 -1.90 7.76 2.79
C ALA A 24 -1.52 9.24 2.66
N TRP A 25 -0.34 9.56 3.20
CA TRP A 25 0.33 10.84 2.97
C TRP A 25 1.12 10.77 1.67
N VAL A 26 0.99 11.80 0.83
CA VAL A 26 1.81 12.02 -0.37
C VAL A 26 2.41 13.42 -0.26
N GLY A 27 3.67 13.48 0.16
CA GLY A 27 4.28 14.75 0.55
C GLY A 27 3.51 15.40 1.70
N ASN A 28 3.03 16.63 1.49
CA ASN A 28 2.27 17.39 2.49
C ASN A 28 0.76 17.18 2.42
N ASP A 29 0.29 16.38 1.47
CA ASP A 29 -1.13 16.14 1.24
C ASP A 29 -1.55 14.78 1.78
N TYR A 30 -2.67 14.74 2.49
CA TYR A 30 -3.29 13.50 2.91
C TYR A 30 -4.42 13.12 1.95
N TYR A 31 -4.43 11.87 1.52
CA TYR A 31 -5.44 11.32 0.63
C TYR A 31 -6.22 10.21 1.33
N LEU A 32 -7.54 10.24 1.16
CA LEU A 32 -8.42 9.14 1.51
C LEU A 32 -8.81 8.41 0.24
N TYR A 33 -8.63 7.09 0.23
CA TYR A 33 -9.10 6.22 -0.83
C TYR A 33 -10.22 5.35 -0.29
N GLY A 34 -11.37 5.43 -0.94
CA GLY A 34 -12.52 4.58 -0.68
C GLY A 34 -12.73 3.62 -1.83
N TYR A 35 -12.93 2.34 -1.53
CA TYR A 35 -13.24 1.36 -2.56
C TYR A 35 -14.42 0.46 -2.20
N ARG A 36 -15.11 0.02 -3.25
CA ARG A 36 -16.18 -0.98 -3.21
C ARG A 36 -16.16 -1.75 -4.52
N LYS A 37 -16.15 -3.09 -4.45
CA LYS A 37 -16.06 -3.96 -5.64
C LYS A 37 -14.96 -3.45 -6.58
N THR A 38 -15.32 -2.96 -7.76
CA THR A 38 -14.41 -2.49 -8.81
C THR A 38 -14.25 -0.97 -8.88
N SER A 39 -15.02 -0.20 -8.12
CA SER A 39 -14.96 1.27 -8.11
C SER A 39 -14.13 1.79 -6.94
N GLY A 40 -13.17 2.66 -7.24
CA GLY A 40 -12.43 3.44 -6.25
C GLY A 40 -12.70 4.93 -6.40
N GLU A 41 -12.66 5.65 -5.28
CA GLU A 41 -12.79 7.10 -5.18
C GLU A 41 -11.67 7.63 -4.29
N LEU A 42 -11.03 8.72 -4.71
CA LEU A 42 -9.92 9.32 -4.00
C LEU A 42 -10.26 10.77 -3.66
N TRP A 43 -10.13 11.11 -2.39
CA TRP A 43 -10.33 12.45 -1.87
C TRP A 43 -9.00 13.01 -1.38
N ARG A 44 -8.65 14.22 -1.83
CA ARG A 44 -7.63 15.02 -1.16
C ARG A 44 -8.24 15.66 0.08
N VAL A 45 -7.66 15.41 1.24
CA VAL A 45 -8.11 16.00 2.50
C VAL A 45 -7.35 17.28 2.74
N LYS A 46 -8.02 18.42 2.56
CA LYS A 46 -7.44 19.72 2.84
C LYS A 46 -7.59 20.08 4.31
N ALA A 47 -6.52 20.61 4.89
CA ALA A 47 -6.49 20.96 6.30
C ALA A 47 -7.48 22.06 6.66
N ASP A 48 -7.88 22.91 5.71
CA ASP A 48 -8.80 24.05 5.84
C ASP A 48 -10.27 23.76 5.47
N SER A 49 -10.56 22.62 4.84
CA SER A 49 -11.92 22.25 4.46
C SER A 49 -12.70 21.57 5.60
N PHE A 50 -14.02 21.81 5.62
CA PHE A 50 -14.97 21.16 6.54
C PHE A 50 -15.71 19.98 5.90
N ALA A 51 -15.50 19.74 4.61
CA ALA A 51 -16.08 18.63 3.87
C ALA A 51 -15.06 18.00 2.93
N LEU A 52 -15.28 16.73 2.57
CA LEU A 52 -14.54 16.12 1.48
C LEU A 52 -14.95 16.79 0.17
N GLU A 53 -13.97 17.13 -0.65
CA GLU A 53 -14.21 17.67 -1.98
C GLU A 53 -14.82 16.61 -2.90
N THR A 54 -15.14 16.96 -4.14
CA THR A 54 -15.53 15.97 -5.14
C THR A 54 -14.39 14.97 -5.35
N PRO A 55 -14.64 13.64 -5.24
CA PRO A 55 -13.58 12.66 -5.43
C PRO A 55 -13.16 12.58 -6.89
N VAL A 56 -11.90 12.20 -7.10
CA VAL A 56 -11.45 11.66 -8.38
C VAL A 56 -11.72 10.16 -8.41
N LYS A 57 -12.24 9.67 -9.53
CA LYS A 57 -12.54 8.24 -9.69
C LYS A 57 -11.28 7.48 -10.08
N ILE A 58 -11.09 6.31 -9.48
CA ILE A 58 -10.02 5.38 -9.82
C ILE A 58 -10.67 4.07 -10.28
N ASN A 59 -10.42 3.70 -11.53
CA ASN A 59 -10.83 2.42 -12.08
C ASN A 59 -9.70 1.43 -11.87
N PHE A 60 -9.79 0.60 -10.84
CA PHE A 60 -8.77 -0.40 -10.54
C PHE A 60 -8.85 -1.55 -11.57
N PRO A 61 -7.79 -1.80 -12.36
CA PRO A 61 -7.79 -2.80 -13.40
C PRO A 61 -7.70 -4.17 -12.75
N ASP A 62 -8.69 -5.00 -13.02
CA ASP A 62 -8.79 -6.31 -12.41
C ASP A 62 -9.36 -7.29 -13.43
N PRO A 63 -8.54 -8.23 -13.93
CA PRO A 63 -8.98 -9.25 -14.86
C PRO A 63 -9.73 -10.39 -14.15
N ALA A 64 -9.73 -10.45 -12.82
CA ALA A 64 -10.37 -11.50 -12.02
C ALA A 64 -11.47 -10.92 -11.10
N GLN A 65 -12.33 -10.05 -11.64
CA GLN A 65 -13.34 -9.31 -10.86
C GLN A 65 -14.33 -10.22 -10.13
N GLU A 66 -14.57 -11.40 -10.68
CA GLU A 66 -15.40 -12.46 -10.10
C GLU A 66 -14.81 -13.03 -8.81
N CYS A 67 -13.48 -12.89 -8.62
CA CYS A 67 -12.79 -13.32 -7.42
C CYS A 67 -12.86 -12.19 -6.39
N GLN A 68 -13.68 -12.41 -5.37
CA GLN A 68 -13.95 -11.50 -4.26
C GLN A 68 -13.82 -12.26 -2.93
N PRO A 69 -13.51 -11.60 -1.80
CA PRO A 69 -13.32 -10.16 -1.61
C PRO A 69 -11.95 -9.64 -2.12
N ARG A 70 -11.84 -8.33 -2.32
CA ARG A 70 -10.59 -7.66 -2.69
C ARG A 70 -10.23 -6.59 -1.66
N GLU A 71 -9.27 -6.89 -0.81
CA GLU A 71 -8.72 -5.93 0.15
C GLU A 71 -7.68 -5.06 -0.54
N GLN A 72 -7.78 -3.73 -0.42
CA GLN A 72 -6.89 -2.80 -1.09
C GLN A 72 -6.25 -1.86 -0.08
N ALA A 73 -5.00 -1.49 -0.34
CA ALA A 73 -4.24 -0.56 0.47
C ALA A 73 -3.59 0.52 -0.41
N VAL A 74 -3.39 1.69 0.19
CA VAL A 74 -2.72 2.83 -0.46
C VAL A 74 -1.46 3.22 0.30
N LEU A 75 -0.47 3.68 -0.45
CA LEU A 75 0.82 4.13 0.05
C LEU A 75 1.24 5.37 -0.73
N GLY A 76 1.86 6.35 -0.06
CA GLY A 76 2.54 7.44 -0.74
C GLY A 76 4.05 7.29 -0.68
N SER A 77 4.75 7.63 -1.77
CA SER A 77 6.21 7.62 -1.84
C SER A 77 6.71 8.65 -2.86
N SER A 78 7.62 9.53 -2.45
CA SER A 78 8.23 10.58 -3.30
C SER A 78 7.25 11.37 -4.19
N GLY A 79 6.07 11.75 -3.65
CA GLY A 79 5.06 12.51 -4.40
C GLY A 79 4.16 11.66 -5.30
N HIS A 80 4.35 10.35 -5.34
CA HIS A 80 3.48 9.39 -6.03
C HIS A 80 2.53 8.72 -5.04
N LEU A 81 1.34 8.39 -5.52
CA LEU A 81 0.39 7.54 -4.83
C LEU A 81 0.41 6.14 -5.45
N PHE A 82 0.45 5.12 -4.62
CA PHE A 82 0.45 3.72 -4.99
C PHE A 82 -0.79 3.04 -4.41
N LEU A 83 -1.38 2.13 -5.18
CA LEU A 83 -2.53 1.33 -4.80
C LEU A 83 -2.25 -0.13 -5.14
N TYR A 84 -2.49 -1.03 -4.20
CA TYR A 84 -2.29 -2.46 -4.40
C TYR A 84 -3.37 -3.27 -3.68
N GLU A 85 -3.52 -4.52 -4.10
CA GLU A 85 -4.33 -5.50 -3.39
C GLU A 85 -3.49 -6.16 -2.29
N VAL A 86 -4.08 -6.30 -1.10
CA VAL A 86 -3.44 -6.93 0.06
C VAL A 86 -3.62 -8.45 -0.04
N PHE A 87 -2.50 -9.17 -0.06
CA PHE A 87 -2.45 -10.63 -0.12
C PHE A 87 -2.04 -11.25 1.22
N GLY A 88 -2.26 -12.56 1.37
CA GLY A 88 -1.94 -13.31 2.59
C GLY A 88 -2.91 -13.11 3.75
N SER A 89 -3.94 -12.27 3.60
CA SER A 89 -5.01 -12.11 4.61
C SER A 89 -6.07 -13.22 4.46
N LYS A 90 -7.02 -13.29 5.41
CA LYS A 90 -8.18 -14.19 5.28
C LYS A 90 -9.02 -13.88 4.04
N GLY A 91 -8.92 -12.64 3.52
CA GLY A 91 -9.59 -12.19 2.30
C GLY A 91 -8.77 -12.44 1.03
N ASP A 92 -7.64 -13.14 1.09
CA ASP A 92 -6.82 -13.44 -0.07
C ASP A 92 -7.61 -14.29 -1.07
N ARG A 93 -8.09 -13.64 -2.13
CA ARG A 93 -8.93 -14.25 -3.15
C ARG A 93 -8.19 -15.25 -4.04
N ARG A 94 -6.88 -15.43 -3.91
CA ARG A 94 -6.19 -16.57 -4.54
C ARG A 94 -6.67 -17.90 -3.94
N VAL A 95 -7.25 -17.88 -2.74
CA VAL A 95 -7.91 -19.04 -2.14
C VAL A 95 -9.23 -19.31 -2.89
N GLY A 96 -9.24 -20.35 -3.72
CA GLY A 96 -10.46 -20.83 -4.37
C GLY A 96 -10.88 -20.09 -5.65
N CYS A 97 -10.10 -19.11 -6.11
CA CYS A 97 -10.28 -18.49 -7.42
C CYS A 97 -9.62 -19.36 -8.51
N ALA A 98 -10.40 -19.78 -9.51
CA ALA A 98 -9.87 -20.53 -10.66
C ALA A 98 -9.07 -19.64 -11.62
N THR A 99 -9.33 -18.33 -11.61
CA THR A 99 -8.64 -17.33 -12.43
C THR A 99 -7.33 -16.92 -11.76
N LYS A 100 -6.28 -16.69 -12.55
CA LYS A 100 -5.03 -16.15 -12.01
C LYS A 100 -5.24 -14.70 -11.54
N VAL A 101 -5.07 -14.47 -10.24
CA VAL A 101 -5.15 -13.13 -9.64
C VAL A 101 -3.81 -12.41 -9.81
N PRO A 102 -3.76 -11.25 -10.52
CA PRO A 102 -2.52 -10.50 -10.70
C PRO A 102 -2.10 -9.85 -9.38
N GLY A 103 -0.79 -9.75 -9.17
CA GLY A 103 -0.22 -9.01 -8.06
C GLY A 103 0.20 -7.60 -8.45
N GLY A 104 1.18 -7.07 -7.73
CA GLY A 104 1.86 -5.82 -7.99
C GLY A 104 1.18 -4.61 -7.39
N VAL A 105 1.66 -3.46 -7.83
CA VAL A 105 1.24 -2.15 -7.34
C VAL A 105 1.00 -1.20 -8.50
N PHE A 106 -0.06 -0.42 -8.43
CA PHE A 106 -0.40 0.58 -9.44
C PHE A 106 0.05 1.96 -8.96
N SER A 107 0.84 2.65 -9.77
CA SER A 107 1.13 4.07 -9.56
C SER A 107 -0.02 4.90 -10.12
N ILE A 108 -0.51 5.86 -9.34
CA ILE A 108 -1.69 6.67 -9.65
C ILE A 108 -1.28 8.14 -9.64
N ASP A 109 -1.76 8.89 -10.64
CA ASP A 109 -1.80 10.34 -10.58
C ASP A 109 -2.94 10.77 -9.65
N PRO A 110 -2.66 11.32 -8.46
CA PRO A 110 -3.69 11.66 -7.49
C PRO A 110 -4.57 12.84 -7.92
N GLN A 111 -4.17 13.62 -8.93
CA GLN A 111 -4.98 14.74 -9.44
C GLN A 111 -6.02 14.27 -10.46
N THR A 112 -5.72 13.24 -11.23
CA THR A 112 -6.61 12.74 -12.30
C THR A 112 -7.25 11.40 -11.97
N GLY A 113 -6.74 10.67 -10.97
CA GLY A 113 -7.12 9.29 -10.68
C GLY A 113 -6.62 8.29 -11.72
N ARG A 114 -5.80 8.73 -12.68
CA ARG A 114 -5.30 7.88 -13.77
C ARG A 114 -4.18 6.98 -13.28
N ILE A 115 -4.24 5.71 -13.66
CA ILE A 115 -3.13 4.78 -13.45
C ILE A 115 -2.02 5.11 -14.44
N ILE A 116 -0.83 5.38 -13.91
CA ILE A 116 0.37 5.73 -14.67
C ILE A 116 1.14 4.47 -15.05
N GLY A 117 1.14 3.45 -14.19
CA GLY A 117 1.83 2.19 -14.44
C GLY A 117 1.38 1.07 -13.52
N HIS A 118 1.61 -0.17 -13.96
CA HIS A 118 1.48 -1.39 -13.17
C HIS A 118 2.87 -1.96 -12.94
N LEU A 119 3.31 -1.93 -11.69
CA LEU A 119 4.67 -2.24 -11.27
C LEU A 119 4.70 -3.57 -10.52
N ALA A 120 5.79 -4.34 -10.69
CA ALA A 120 6.04 -5.61 -9.99
C ALA A 120 4.83 -6.57 -10.02
N SER A 121 4.21 -6.75 -11.19
CA SER A 121 2.93 -7.47 -11.37
C SER A 121 2.97 -8.96 -11.01
N ASP A 122 4.16 -9.50 -10.79
CA ASP A 122 4.46 -10.86 -10.38
C ASP A 122 4.55 -11.04 -8.85
N LEU A 123 4.56 -9.96 -8.06
CA LEU A 123 4.67 -10.00 -6.61
C LEU A 123 3.33 -9.82 -5.91
N HIS A 124 3.07 -10.52 -4.81
CA HIS A 124 1.81 -10.48 -4.07
C HIS A 124 2.02 -9.92 -2.67
N PHE A 125 1.84 -8.61 -2.50
CA PHE A 125 2.20 -7.93 -1.26
C PHE A 125 1.17 -8.13 -0.14
N ALA A 126 1.62 -8.63 1.00
CA ALA A 126 0.89 -8.48 2.27
C ALA A 126 1.09 -7.09 2.87
N TRP A 127 2.30 -6.54 2.73
CA TRP A 127 2.67 -5.22 3.24
C TRP A 127 3.58 -4.53 2.25
N LEU A 128 3.40 -3.22 2.09
CA LEU A 128 4.27 -2.37 1.28
C LEU A 128 4.49 -1.04 2.01
N ILE A 129 5.74 -0.61 2.13
CA ILE A 129 6.11 0.66 2.76
C ILE A 129 7.09 1.44 1.88
N SER A 130 7.06 2.76 2.00
CA SER A 130 8.01 3.66 1.33
C SER A 130 9.31 3.71 2.10
N GLY A 131 10.45 3.70 1.41
CA GLY A 131 11.74 4.11 1.96
C GLY A 131 11.71 5.56 2.47
N THR A 132 12.70 5.93 3.28
CA THR A 132 12.79 7.27 3.90
C THR A 132 12.90 8.41 2.89
N ASP A 133 13.56 8.18 1.75
CA ASP A 133 13.68 9.17 0.67
C ASP A 133 12.61 9.00 -0.42
N GLY A 134 11.75 7.97 -0.29
CA GLY A 134 10.69 7.64 -1.22
C GLY A 134 11.15 7.10 -2.59
N LYS A 135 12.45 6.83 -2.79
CA LYS A 135 12.96 6.27 -4.05
C LYS A 135 12.81 4.76 -4.13
N GLU A 136 12.69 4.12 -2.99
CA GLU A 136 12.55 2.66 -2.89
C GLU A 136 11.24 2.30 -2.19
N LEU A 137 10.67 1.16 -2.56
CA LEU A 137 9.58 0.51 -1.84
C LEU A 137 10.09 -0.78 -1.20
N TYR A 138 9.60 -1.10 -0.03
CA TYR A 138 9.92 -2.35 0.68
C TYR A 138 8.63 -3.14 0.87
N GLY A 139 8.62 -4.39 0.41
CA GLY A 139 7.43 -5.22 0.38
C GLY A 139 7.63 -6.58 1.03
N VAL A 140 6.60 -7.07 1.72
CA VAL A 140 6.48 -8.49 2.11
C VAL A 140 5.68 -9.19 1.01
N ASP A 141 6.39 -9.95 0.18
CA ASP A 141 5.82 -10.76 -0.91
C ASP A 141 5.40 -12.15 -0.37
N VAL A 142 4.12 -12.48 -0.53
CA VAL A 142 3.50 -13.72 -0.05
C VAL A 142 3.11 -14.57 -1.26
N ARG A 143 3.94 -15.54 -1.61
CA ARG A 143 3.89 -16.27 -2.88
C ARG A 143 2.86 -17.40 -2.88
N ASP A 144 2.45 -17.85 -1.70
CA ASP A 144 1.35 -18.78 -1.49
C ASP A 144 0.47 -18.34 -0.32
N THR A 145 -0.79 -18.75 -0.36
CA THR A 145 -1.82 -18.34 0.62
C THR A 145 -1.59 -18.93 2.02
N ASN A 146 -0.69 -19.91 2.18
CA ASN A 146 -0.39 -20.55 3.46
C ASN A 146 0.88 -19.98 4.12
N TRP A 147 1.49 -18.93 3.56
CA TRP A 147 2.71 -18.31 4.08
C TRP A 147 3.89 -19.29 4.18
N THR A 148 3.94 -20.31 3.32
CA THR A 148 5.06 -21.28 3.27
C THR A 148 6.24 -20.77 2.45
N SER A 149 6.00 -19.80 1.57
CA SER A 149 6.95 -19.11 0.71
C SER A 149 6.68 -17.61 0.78
N VAL A 150 7.52 -16.93 1.56
CA VAL A 150 7.42 -15.50 1.85
C VAL A 150 8.80 -14.84 1.71
N GLY A 151 8.84 -13.63 1.20
CA GLY A 151 10.07 -12.89 0.99
C GLY A 151 9.94 -11.41 1.29
N LEU A 152 11.05 -10.82 1.70
CA LEU A 152 11.25 -9.37 1.71
C LEU A 152 11.81 -8.95 0.35
N VAL A 153 11.19 -7.97 -0.28
CA VAL A 153 11.69 -7.34 -1.50
C VAL A 153 11.94 -5.87 -1.28
N ARG A 154 12.94 -5.35 -1.99
CA ARG A 154 13.21 -3.93 -2.14
C ARG A 154 13.10 -3.59 -3.62
N LEU A 155 12.28 -2.60 -3.94
CA LEU A 155 11.93 -2.21 -5.31
C LEU A 155 12.35 -0.78 -5.55
N ASP A 156 12.71 -0.47 -6.80
CA ASP A 156 12.75 0.91 -7.27
C ASP A 156 11.31 1.44 -7.38
N ALA A 157 11.01 2.57 -6.73
CA ALA A 157 9.64 3.08 -6.63
C ALA A 157 9.09 3.63 -7.97
N ALA A 158 9.97 4.05 -8.88
CA ALA A 158 9.57 4.62 -10.16
C ALA A 158 9.26 3.54 -11.20
N THR A 159 10.04 2.46 -11.21
CA THR A 159 10.02 1.42 -12.25
C THR A 159 9.42 0.10 -11.76
N GLY A 160 9.37 -0.13 -10.44
CA GLY A 160 9.00 -1.42 -9.86
C GLY A 160 10.06 -2.51 -9.98
N GLU A 161 11.26 -2.17 -10.45
CA GLU A 161 12.36 -3.15 -10.59
C GLU A 161 12.76 -3.68 -9.21
N THR A 162 12.98 -5.00 -9.11
CA THR A 162 13.48 -5.61 -7.87
C THR A 162 14.96 -5.34 -7.70
N LEU A 163 15.29 -4.45 -6.77
CA LEU A 163 16.66 -4.08 -6.41
C LEU A 163 17.32 -5.08 -5.46
N ALA A 164 16.53 -5.72 -4.60
CA ALA A 164 17.00 -6.78 -3.71
C ALA A 164 15.84 -7.68 -3.27
N ARG A 165 16.18 -8.92 -2.89
CA ARG A 165 15.24 -9.89 -2.32
C ARG A 165 15.91 -10.73 -1.26
N ARG A 166 15.14 -11.14 -0.26
CA ARG A 166 15.55 -12.08 0.78
C ARG A 166 14.37 -12.97 1.13
N ASP A 167 14.55 -14.28 1.09
CA ASP A 167 13.54 -15.19 1.60
C ASP A 167 13.47 -15.12 3.13
N LEU A 168 12.26 -15.15 3.65
CA LEU A 168 11.97 -15.17 5.07
C LEU A 168 11.57 -16.59 5.47
N VAL A 169 11.74 -16.93 6.74
CA VAL A 169 11.22 -18.20 7.25
C VAL A 169 9.69 -18.17 7.18
N SER A 170 9.09 -19.35 6.96
CA SER A 170 7.63 -19.50 6.89
C SER A 170 6.99 -19.02 8.19
N ASP A 171 6.33 -17.88 8.10
CA ASP A 171 5.54 -17.24 9.16
C ASP A 171 4.80 -16.02 8.58
N VAL A 172 3.96 -15.38 9.39
CA VAL A 172 3.34 -14.09 9.08
C VAL A 172 4.29 -12.95 9.45
N TRP A 173 4.69 -12.18 8.43
CA TRP A 173 5.62 -11.08 8.59
C TRP A 173 4.93 -9.72 8.48
N PHE A 174 5.43 -8.78 9.29
CA PHE A 174 5.08 -7.36 9.22
C PHE A 174 6.36 -6.56 9.01
N ILE A 175 6.24 -5.45 8.30
CA ILE A 175 7.36 -4.56 8.05
C ILE A 175 7.00 -3.13 8.45
N THR A 176 7.97 -2.43 9.03
CA THR A 176 7.90 -1.00 9.28
C THR A 176 9.31 -0.42 9.19
N LEU A 177 9.41 0.88 8.94
CA LEU A 177 10.67 1.61 9.06
C LEU A 177 10.72 2.31 10.41
N ALA A 178 11.84 2.13 11.09
CA ALA A 178 12.14 2.83 12.33
C ALA A 178 13.56 3.38 12.25
N THR A 179 13.75 4.60 12.74
CA THR A 179 15.10 5.09 13.06
C THR A 179 15.49 4.46 14.39
N ILE A 180 16.43 3.53 14.35
CA ILE A 180 16.97 2.90 15.56
C ILE A 180 18.19 3.70 15.97
N PRO A 181 18.24 4.26 17.20
CA PRO A 181 19.43 4.93 17.71
C PRO A 181 20.62 3.97 17.68
N THR A 182 21.79 4.46 17.28
CA THR A 182 23.01 3.65 17.15
C THR A 182 23.41 2.95 18.44
N GLU A 183 23.01 3.50 19.59
CA GLU A 183 23.26 2.96 20.92
C GLU A 183 22.48 1.67 21.19
N VAL A 184 21.39 1.43 20.45
CA VAL A 184 20.51 0.26 20.58
C VAL A 184 20.86 -0.82 19.55
N LEU A 185 21.61 -0.47 18.49
CA LEU A 185 22.06 -1.41 17.47
C LEU A 185 23.17 -2.31 18.04
N ARG A 186 22.77 -3.45 18.61
CA ARG A 186 23.66 -4.61 18.72
C ARG A 186 23.79 -5.23 17.34
N LEU A 187 24.71 -4.71 16.52
CA LEU A 187 25.06 -5.31 15.25
C LEU A 187 25.62 -6.71 15.53
N GLY A 188 24.78 -7.74 15.36
CA GLY A 188 25.25 -9.10 15.20
C GLY A 188 26.13 -9.15 13.95
N GLN A 189 27.22 -9.94 13.99
CA GLN A 189 28.09 -10.11 12.83
C GLN A 189 27.25 -10.59 11.63
N VAL A 190 27.11 -9.73 10.62
CA VAL A 190 26.57 -10.13 9.33
C VAL A 190 27.75 -10.74 8.56
N GLU A 191 27.76 -12.06 8.43
CA GLU A 191 28.69 -12.73 7.53
C GLU A 191 28.41 -12.27 6.10
N ALA A 192 29.43 -11.68 5.47
CA ALA A 192 29.37 -11.35 4.06
C ALA A 192 29.24 -12.66 3.26
N ALA A 193 28.24 -12.73 2.38
CA ALA A 193 28.16 -13.81 1.42
C ALA A 193 29.37 -13.75 0.48
N THR A 194 30.36 -14.62 0.73
CA THR A 194 31.44 -14.88 -0.21
C THR A 194 30.85 -15.50 -1.48
N LYS A 195 31.22 -14.91 -2.62
CA LYS A 195 30.97 -15.46 -3.96
C LYS A 195 31.63 -16.82 -4.16
#